data_AF-C1IDD9-F1
#
_entry.id   AF-C1IDD9-F1
#
_cell.length_a   1.000
_cell.length_b   1.000
_cell.length_c   1.000
_cell.angle_alpha   90.00
_cell.angle_beta   90.00
_cell.angle_gamma   90.00
#
_symmetry.space_group_name_H-M   'P 1'
#
loop_
_entity.id
_entity.type
_entity.pdbx_description
1 polymer ?
#
loop_
_entity_poly.entity_id
_entity_poly.type
_entity_poly.pdbx_seq_one_letter_code
_entity_poly.pdbx_strand_id
1 'polypeptide(L)' 'DRTDCQMLFQNRQVLQRHQRTHTRDKPFECDVCKKCFKRKDVFTRHKNIHSR' A
#
# COMPACT_ATOMS: atom_id res chain seq x y z
N ASP A 1 2.72 -12.60 14.44
CA ASP A 1 4.14 -12.35 14.14
C ASP A 1 4.35 -12.49 12.63
N ARG A 2 5.19 -11.69 11.97
CA ARG A 2 5.33 -11.64 10.48
C ARG A 2 5.99 -12.89 9.86
N THR A 3 6.08 -13.97 10.62
CA THR A 3 7.12 -14.99 10.50
C THR A 3 6.63 -16.26 9.82
N ASP A 4 5.33 -16.34 9.48
CA ASP A 4 4.67 -17.56 8.97
C ASP A 4 4.20 -17.45 7.51
N CYS A 5 4.60 -16.41 6.77
CA CYS A 5 4.22 -16.25 5.36
C CYS A 5 5.38 -16.71 4.46
N GLN A 6 5.43 -18.00 4.18
CA GLN A 6 6.48 -18.69 3.44
C GLN A 6 6.36 -18.48 1.91
N MET A 7 6.36 -17.22 1.49
CA MET A 7 6.29 -16.83 0.07
C MET A 7 7.69 -16.47 -0.46
N LEU A 8 8.19 -17.25 -1.42
CA LEU A 8 9.47 -16.99 -2.08
C LEU A 8 9.29 -15.94 -3.19
N PHE A 9 9.68 -14.70 -2.91
CA PHE A 9 9.69 -13.63 -3.91
C PHE A 9 11.07 -13.46 -4.54
N GLN A 10 11.18 -13.61 -5.86
CA GLN A 10 12.42 -13.38 -6.61
C GLN A 10 12.80 -11.88 -6.72
N ASN A 11 11.82 -10.98 -6.53
CA ASN A 11 12.00 -9.54 -6.67
C ASN A 11 11.80 -8.81 -5.32
N ARG A 12 12.81 -8.03 -4.91
CA ARG A 12 12.79 -7.22 -3.68
C ARG A 12 11.62 -6.23 -3.62
N GLN A 13 11.21 -5.64 -4.75
CA GLN A 13 10.06 -4.73 -4.81
C GLN A 13 8.75 -5.46 -4.51
N VAL A 14 8.64 -6.71 -4.98
CA VAL A 14 7.47 -7.56 -4.73
C VAL A 14 7.44 -8.00 -3.27
N LEU A 15 8.59 -8.38 -2.70
CA LEU A 15 8.73 -8.67 -1.27
C LEU A 15 8.33 -7.47 -0.40
N GLN A 16 8.84 -6.27 -0.70
CA GLN A 16 8.46 -5.05 0.05
C GLN A 16 6.97 -4.74 -0.05
N ARG A 17 6.36 -4.92 -1.23
CA ARG A 17 4.91 -4.77 -1.42
C ARG A 17 4.13 -5.80 -0.60
N HIS A 18 4.61 -7.04 -0.55
CA HIS A 18 4.02 -8.11 0.25
C HIS A 18 4.15 -7.82 1.74
N GLN A 19 5.29 -7.35 2.23
CA GLN A 19 5.43 -6.99 3.64
C GLN A 19 4.42 -5.92 4.10
N ARG A 20 4.00 -5.01 3.21
CA ARG A 20 2.91 -4.05 3.47
C ARG A 20 1.51 -4.68 3.60
N THR A 21 1.33 -5.95 3.24
CA THR A 21 0.06 -6.65 3.50
C THR A 21 -0.04 -7.07 4.96
N HIS A 22 1.10 -7.43 5.56
CA HIS A 22 1.24 -7.77 6.97
C HIS A 22 1.30 -6.56 7.89
N THR A 23 1.61 -5.38 7.36
CA THR A 23 1.47 -4.12 8.08
C THR A 23 0.04 -3.59 7.86
N ARG A 24 -0.59 -3.03 8.90
CA ARG A 24 -1.75 -2.14 8.72
C ARG A 24 -1.34 -0.76 8.18
N ASP A 25 -0.05 -0.61 7.85
CA ASP A 25 0.53 0.62 7.35
C ASP A 25 -0.05 0.94 5.98
N LYS A 26 -0.71 2.09 5.91
CA LYS A 26 -1.26 2.67 4.70
C LYS A 26 -0.59 4.03 4.57
N PRO A 27 0.66 4.08 4.07
CA PRO A 27 1.49 5.27 4.14
C PRO A 27 0.98 6.42 3.27
N PHE A 28 -0.05 6.17 2.45
CA PHE A 28 -0.64 7.17 1.58
C PHE A 28 -2.05 7.50 2.06
N GLU A 29 -2.21 8.60 2.79
CA GLU A 29 -3.52 9.12 3.23
C GLU A 29 -4.00 10.21 2.27
N CYS A 30 -5.30 10.19 1.96
CA CYS A 30 -5.94 11.29 1.26
C CYS A 30 -6.31 12.41 2.24
N ASP A 31 -5.82 13.63 2.00
CA ASP A 31 -6.09 14.77 2.89
C ASP A 31 -7.56 15.21 2.88
N VAL A 32 -8.29 14.94 1.79
CA VAL A 32 -9.68 15.36 1.60
C VAL A 32 -10.64 14.43 2.34
N CYS A 33 -10.55 13.12 2.12
CA CYS A 33 -11.50 12.14 2.68
C CYS A 33 -10.89 11.18 3.70
N LYS A 34 -9.63 11.37 4.08
CA LYS A 34 -8.90 10.58 5.08
C LYS A 34 -8.81 9.09 4.79
N LYS A 35 -9.04 8.70 3.54
CA LYS A 35 -8.91 7.32 3.09
C LYS A 35 -7.43 6.98 2.88
N CYS A 36 -6.96 5.95 3.55
CA CYS A 36 -5.57 5.51 3.42
C CYS A 36 -5.41 4.36 2.43
N PHE A 37 -4.30 4.33 1.70
CA PHE A 37 -3.97 3.38 0.65
C PHE A 37 -2.60 2.73 0.90
N LYS A 38 -2.46 1.46 0.50
CA LYS A 38 -1.20 0.70 0.64
C LYS A 38 -0.19 0.95 -0.48
N ARG A 39 -0.68 1.41 -1.65
CA ARG A 39 0.13 1.57 -2.87
C ARG A 39 -0.02 2.97 -3.45
N LYS A 40 1.09 3.51 -3.98
CA LYS A 40 1.19 4.89 -4.49
C LYS A 40 0.35 5.09 -5.76
N ASP A 41 0.39 4.14 -6.69
CA ASP A 41 -0.39 4.14 -7.93
C ASP A 41 -1.89 4.27 -7.68
N VAL A 42 -2.41 3.48 -6.73
CA VAL A 42 -3.83 3.53 -6.34
C VAL A 42 -4.18 4.87 -5.68
N PHE A 43 -3.31 5.38 -4.81
CA PHE A 43 -3.48 6.70 -4.18
C PHE A 43 -3.49 7.83 -5.21
N THR A 44 -2.53 7.86 -6.14
CA THR A 44 -2.43 8.87 -7.19
C THR A 44 -3.70 8.90 -8.04
N ARG A 45 -4.19 7.74 -8.50
CA ARG A 45 -5.47 7.67 -9.22
C ARG A 45 -6.65 8.15 -8.38
N HIS A 46 -6.64 7.86 -7.08
CA HIS A 46 -7.67 8.33 -6.17
C HIS A 46 -7.67 9.86 -6.03
N LYS A 47 -6.52 10.54 -5.99
CA LYS A 47 -6.49 12.01 -5.85
C LYS A 47 -7.30 12.72 -6.93
N ASN A 48 -7.33 12.18 -8.15
CA ASN A 48 -8.06 12.75 -9.28
C ASN A 48 -9.57 12.83 -9.06
N ILE A 49 -10.15 12.02 -8.16
CA ILE A 49 -11.60 12.08 -7.89
C ILE A 49 -12.00 13.35 -7.12
N HIS A 50 -11.04 13.96 -6.41
CA HIS A 50 -11.24 15.16 -5.61
C HIS A 50 -10.80 16.43 -6.34
N SER A 51 -10.25 16.31 -7.55
CA SER A 51 -9.80 17.45 -8.38
C SER A 51 -10.93 18.10 -9.20
N ARG A 52 -12.18 17.96 -8.76
CA ARG A 52 -13.33 18.63 -9.38
C ARG A 52 -13.64 19.94 -8.68
#